data_AF-A0A7C3W934-F1
#
_entry.id   AF-A0A7C3W934-F1
#
_cell.length_a   1.000
_cell.length_b   1.000
_cell.length_c   1.000
_cell.angle_alpha   90.00
_cell.angle_beta   90.00
_cell.angle_gamma   90.00
#
_symmetry.space_group_name_H-M   'P 1'
#
loop_
_entity.id
_entity.type
_entity.pdbx_description
1 polymer ?
#
loop_
_entity_poly.entity_id
_entity_poly.type
_entity_poly.pdbx_seq_one_letter_code
_entity_poly.pdbx_strand_id
1 'polypeptide(L)'
;LGPAWPSNPVKYAIRGAINAGVPANTIVLLLLLPLVATIIAAARHLVGLRGFGIFLPAALSVVFVATRPVVGIGLFLIIVTVSTLTRMLLRKFKVKLQYLPRMALILWIVSFSVLGVLFAAPVIRHPDLTNVSIFPILIMALLAEDFIRVQLGKSIKTAINLTTETLILALVSYFFLTLKIVQEFALLNPEWYLLGILAFDYILGKYVGLRILEIWRFRKLIKA
;
A
#
# COMPACT_ATOMS: atom_id res chain seq x y z
N LEU A 1 21.59 16.86 27.59
CA LEU A 1 21.02 16.91 26.24
C LEU A 1 22.17 17.28 25.30
N GLY A 2 22.61 16.38 24.43
CA GLY A 2 23.67 16.68 23.47
C GLY A 2 23.24 17.78 22.48
N PRO A 3 24.18 18.41 21.76
CA PRO A 3 23.89 19.54 20.90
C PRO A 3 22.98 19.14 19.72
N ALA A 4 21.90 19.92 19.51
CA ALA A 4 20.92 19.73 18.45
C ALA A 4 21.51 19.87 17.03
N TRP A 5 22.67 20.53 16.93
CA TRP A 5 23.41 20.80 15.71
C TRP A 5 24.90 20.48 15.93
N PRO A 6 25.61 19.80 15.00
CA PRO A 6 25.17 19.29 13.69
C PRO A 6 24.72 17.82 13.73
N SER A 7 24.66 17.19 14.90
CA SER A 7 24.62 15.72 14.98
C SER A 7 23.22 15.08 14.90
N ASN A 8 22.15 15.72 15.42
CA ASN A 8 20.84 15.07 15.58
C ASN A 8 19.62 16.02 15.47
N PRO A 9 19.44 16.73 14.34
CA PRO A 9 18.34 17.69 14.20
C PRO A 9 16.94 17.04 14.17
N VAL A 10 16.81 15.87 13.57
CA VAL A 10 15.51 15.18 13.41
C VAL A 10 15.05 14.60 14.74
N LYS A 11 15.97 14.00 15.49
CA LYS A 11 15.71 13.47 16.84
C LYS A 11 15.26 14.56 17.81
N TYR A 12 15.83 15.76 17.70
CA TYR A 12 15.39 16.92 18.51
C TYR A 12 13.96 17.35 18.13
N ALA A 13 13.66 17.45 16.84
CA ALA A 13 12.32 17.80 16.35
C ALA A 13 11.24 16.79 16.78
N ILE A 14 11.55 15.48 16.71
CA ILE A 14 10.64 14.42 17.16
C ILE A 14 10.31 14.57 18.66
N ARG A 15 11.32 14.80 19.49
CA ARG A 15 11.12 15.00 20.94
C ARG A 15 10.30 16.25 21.23
N GLY A 16 10.56 17.34 20.51
CA GLY A 16 9.76 18.57 20.61
C GLY A 16 8.30 18.33 20.25
N ALA A 17 8.03 17.61 19.16
CA ALA A 17 6.67 17.27 18.73
C ALA A 17 5.93 16.38 19.74
N ILE A 18 6.59 15.36 20.29
CA ILE A 18 6.00 14.49 21.32
C ILE A 18 5.65 15.30 22.58
N ASN A 19 6.56 16.17 23.02
CA ASN A 19 6.31 17.05 24.17
C ASN A 19 5.16 18.05 23.91
N ALA A 20 4.93 18.43 22.66
CA ALA A 20 3.80 19.25 22.24
C ALA A 20 2.48 18.47 22.09
N GLY A 21 2.44 17.18 22.44
CA GLY A 21 1.25 16.34 22.40
C GLY A 21 1.02 15.60 21.08
N VAL A 22 1.98 15.62 20.14
CA VAL A 22 1.88 14.83 18.91
C VAL A 22 2.03 13.34 19.24
N PRO A 23 1.09 12.48 18.83
CA PRO A 23 1.19 11.05 19.07
C PRO A 23 2.44 10.44 18.45
N ALA A 24 3.22 9.70 19.25
CA ALA A 24 4.45 9.08 18.79
C ALA A 24 4.22 8.08 17.65
N ASN A 25 3.09 7.36 17.65
CA ASN A 25 2.72 6.43 16.58
C ASN A 25 2.59 7.12 15.21
N THR A 26 2.07 8.35 15.16
CA THR A 26 1.97 9.13 13.92
C THR A 26 3.35 9.46 13.38
N ILE A 27 4.27 9.87 14.25
CA ILE A 27 5.66 10.18 13.88
C ILE A 27 6.37 8.93 13.37
N VAL A 28 6.22 7.80 14.08
CA VAL A 28 6.77 6.50 13.66
C VAL A 28 6.26 6.13 12.28
N LEU A 29 4.94 6.16 12.06
CA LEU A 29 4.35 5.79 10.78
C LEU A 29 4.89 6.66 9.64
N LEU A 30 5.02 7.98 9.86
CA LEU A 30 5.60 8.88 8.86
C LEU A 30 7.07 8.57 8.56
N LEU A 31 7.87 8.24 9.58
CA LEU A 31 9.26 7.80 9.40
C LEU A 31 9.33 6.46 8.66
N LEU A 32 8.36 5.57 8.84
CA LEU A 32 8.36 4.27 8.17
C LEU A 32 7.85 4.31 6.71
N LEU A 33 7.18 5.37 6.28
CA LEU A 33 6.69 5.49 4.89
C LEU A 33 7.80 5.38 3.83
N PRO A 34 8.95 6.07 3.96
CA PRO A 34 10.09 5.88 3.06
C PRO A 34 10.53 4.41 2.95
N LEU A 35 10.60 3.69 4.08
CA LEU A 35 10.97 2.26 4.08
C LEU A 35 9.96 1.42 3.29
N VAL A 36 8.67 1.71 3.42
CA VAL A 36 7.64 1.02 2.62
C VAL A 36 7.88 1.24 1.12
N ALA A 37 8.18 2.47 0.71
CA ALA A 37 8.49 2.78 -0.68
C ALA A 37 9.74 2.01 -1.17
N THR A 38 10.80 1.96 -0.36
CA THR A 38 12.01 1.18 -0.62
C THR A 38 11.74 -0.31 -0.73
N ILE A 39 10.94 -0.91 0.16
CA ILE A 39 10.56 -2.32 0.09
C ILE A 39 9.86 -2.62 -1.24
N ILE A 40 8.93 -1.76 -1.66
CA ILE A 40 8.18 -1.94 -2.90
C ILE A 40 9.12 -1.76 -4.12
N ALA A 41 10.01 -0.78 -4.08
CA ALA A 41 11.02 -0.58 -5.11
C ALA A 41 11.95 -1.81 -5.20
N ALA A 42 12.45 -2.31 -4.06
CA ALA A 42 13.33 -3.47 -3.98
C ALA A 42 12.63 -4.73 -4.51
N ALA A 43 11.37 -4.95 -4.15
CA ALA A 43 10.59 -6.06 -4.67
C ALA A 43 10.39 -5.98 -6.19
N ARG A 44 10.27 -4.77 -6.76
CA ARG A 44 10.17 -4.58 -8.21
C ARG A 44 11.52 -4.75 -8.93
N HIS A 45 12.60 -4.24 -8.36
CA HIS A 45 13.93 -4.27 -9.00
C HIS A 45 14.67 -5.58 -8.79
N LEU A 46 14.61 -6.16 -7.58
CA LEU A 46 15.32 -7.40 -7.24
C LEU A 46 14.46 -8.63 -7.55
N VAL A 47 13.23 -8.68 -7.07
CA VAL A 47 12.38 -9.87 -7.25
C VAL A 47 11.74 -9.87 -8.63
N GLY A 48 11.18 -8.73 -9.04
CA GLY A 48 10.44 -8.57 -10.29
C GLY A 48 8.92 -8.62 -10.16
N LEU A 49 8.41 -8.40 -8.94
CA LEU A 49 6.98 -8.26 -8.69
C LEU A 49 6.45 -6.99 -9.38
N ARG A 50 5.37 -7.16 -10.13
CA ARG A 50 4.67 -6.13 -10.89
C ARG A 50 3.41 -5.72 -10.11
N GLY A 51 3.58 -4.98 -9.03
CA GLY A 51 2.45 -4.35 -8.33
C GLY A 51 1.87 -3.12 -9.06
N PHE A 52 0.72 -2.60 -8.58
CA PHE A 52 0.06 -1.37 -9.04
C PHE A 52 0.83 -0.09 -8.64
N GLY A 53 2.05 0.08 -9.14
CA GLY A 53 2.91 1.20 -8.74
C GLY A 53 3.45 1.03 -7.32
N ILE A 54 3.97 2.13 -6.76
CA ILE A 54 4.42 2.19 -5.36
C ILE A 54 3.26 2.60 -4.44
N PHE A 55 2.43 3.54 -4.91
CA PHE A 55 1.37 4.16 -4.11
C PHE A 55 0.32 3.17 -3.60
N LEU A 56 -0.24 2.33 -4.47
CA LEU A 56 -1.36 1.45 -4.11
C LEU A 56 -0.99 0.40 -3.04
N PRO A 57 0.10 -0.39 -3.17
CA PRO A 57 0.55 -1.28 -2.09
C PRO A 57 0.95 -0.53 -0.82
N ALA A 58 1.58 0.65 -0.94
CA ALA A 58 1.96 1.45 0.23
C ALA A 58 0.73 1.93 1.02
N ALA A 59 -0.25 2.54 0.34
CA ALA A 59 -1.48 3.00 0.96
C ALA A 59 -2.28 1.84 1.58
N LEU A 60 -2.37 0.69 0.89
CA LEU A 60 -2.98 -0.52 1.45
C LEU A 60 -2.25 -1.01 2.71
N SER A 61 -0.92 -0.96 2.76
CA SER A 61 -0.17 -1.37 3.94
C SER A 61 -0.49 -0.50 5.17
N VAL A 62 -0.64 0.81 4.97
CA VAL A 62 -1.02 1.77 6.04
C VAL A 62 -2.47 1.51 6.48
N VAL A 63 -3.36 1.25 5.53
CA VAL A 63 -4.74 0.84 5.83
C VAL A 63 -4.77 -0.44 6.65
N PHE A 64 -3.94 -1.44 6.34
CA PHE A 64 -3.88 -2.68 7.12
C PHE A 64 -3.37 -2.46 8.55
N VAL A 65 -2.47 -1.49 8.77
CA VAL A 65 -2.07 -1.08 10.12
C VAL A 65 -3.27 -0.51 10.89
N ALA A 66 -4.10 0.30 10.24
CA ALA A 66 -5.24 0.95 10.90
C ALA A 66 -6.48 0.04 11.06
N THR A 67 -6.70 -0.90 10.14
CA THR A 67 -7.92 -1.74 10.07
C THR A 67 -7.72 -3.17 10.52
N ARG A 68 -6.47 -3.59 10.75
CA ARG A 68 -6.01 -4.99 10.80
C ARG A 68 -6.07 -5.66 9.42
N PRO A 69 -5.10 -6.54 9.12
CA PRO A 69 -4.98 -7.14 7.79
C PRO A 69 -6.19 -7.97 7.40
N VAL A 70 -6.83 -8.68 8.33
CA VAL A 70 -8.00 -9.54 8.01
C VAL A 70 -9.16 -8.72 7.45
N VAL A 71 -9.55 -7.65 8.15
CA VAL A 71 -10.66 -6.78 7.72
C VAL A 71 -10.26 -5.97 6.49
N GLY A 72 -9.03 -5.44 6.46
CA GLY A 72 -8.49 -4.70 5.33
C GLY A 72 -8.45 -5.52 4.04
N ILE A 73 -7.98 -6.77 4.09
CA ILE A 73 -7.99 -7.68 2.93
C ILE A 73 -9.43 -7.94 2.48
N GLY A 74 -10.36 -8.21 3.41
CA GLY A 74 -11.76 -8.46 3.08
C GLY A 74 -12.39 -7.27 2.35
N LEU A 75 -12.24 -6.06 2.89
CA LEU A 75 -12.73 -4.82 2.26
C LEU A 75 -12.08 -4.57 0.90
N PHE A 76 -10.76 -4.76 0.80
CA PHE A 76 -10.04 -4.61 -0.46
C PHE A 76 -10.57 -5.58 -1.54
N LEU A 77 -10.77 -6.86 -1.19
CA LEU A 77 -11.31 -7.86 -2.12
C LEU A 77 -12.74 -7.53 -2.58
N ILE A 78 -13.58 -7.02 -1.68
CA ILE A 78 -14.93 -6.55 -2.03
C ILE A 78 -14.82 -5.39 -3.04
N ILE A 79 -14.00 -4.38 -2.76
CA ILE A 79 -13.81 -3.22 -3.63
C ILE A 79 -13.29 -3.64 -5.01
N VAL A 80 -12.29 -4.53 -5.05
CA VAL A 80 -11.73 -5.06 -6.31
C VAL A 80 -12.77 -5.84 -7.10
N THR A 81 -13.56 -6.68 -6.42
CA THR A 81 -14.59 -7.50 -7.07
C THR A 81 -15.70 -6.63 -7.64
N VAL A 82 -16.23 -5.70 -6.84
CA VAL A 82 -17.31 -4.79 -7.24
C VAL A 82 -16.86 -3.86 -8.36
N SER A 83 -15.66 -3.29 -8.29
CA SER A 83 -15.12 -2.44 -9.34
C SER A 83 -14.90 -3.21 -10.65
N THR A 84 -14.37 -4.44 -10.57
CA THR A 84 -14.16 -5.31 -11.74
C THR A 84 -15.50 -5.72 -12.37
N LEU A 85 -16.49 -6.14 -11.57
CA LEU A 85 -17.83 -6.49 -12.02
C LEU A 85 -18.52 -5.30 -12.70
N THR A 86 -18.47 -4.12 -12.08
CA THR A 86 -19.05 -2.90 -12.63
C THR A 86 -18.44 -2.57 -13.99
N ARG A 87 -17.10 -2.65 -14.10
CA ARG A 87 -16.39 -2.46 -15.38
C ARG A 87 -16.83 -3.49 -16.43
N MET A 88 -17.01 -4.75 -16.04
CA MET A 88 -17.49 -5.80 -16.95
C MET A 88 -18.92 -5.54 -17.42
N LEU A 89 -19.81 -5.12 -16.53
CA LEU A 89 -21.20 -4.78 -16.84
C LEU A 89 -21.27 -3.58 -17.81
N LEU A 90 -20.55 -2.49 -17.53
CA LEU A 90 -20.46 -1.33 -18.42
C LEU A 90 -19.98 -1.70 -19.83
N ARG A 91 -19.01 -2.62 -19.92
CA ARG A 91 -18.53 -3.16 -21.21
C ARG A 91 -19.58 -4.03 -21.90
N LYS A 92 -20.26 -4.92 -21.16
CA LYS A 92 -21.30 -5.83 -21.68
C LYS A 92 -22.48 -5.04 -22.26
N PHE A 93 -22.93 -3.99 -21.57
CA PHE A 93 -24.03 -3.13 -22.02
C PHE A 93 -23.61 -2.06 -23.05
N LYS A 94 -22.35 -2.10 -23.52
CA LYS A 94 -21.81 -1.16 -24.53
C LYS A 94 -22.03 0.32 -24.19
N VAL A 95 -21.99 0.68 -22.91
CA VAL A 95 -22.24 2.05 -22.46
C VAL A 95 -21.05 2.93 -22.86
N LYS A 96 -21.23 3.77 -23.89
CA LYS A 96 -20.20 4.68 -24.41
C LYS A 96 -20.07 5.92 -23.54
N LEU A 97 -19.45 5.75 -22.37
CA LEU A 97 -19.08 6.87 -21.49
C LEU A 97 -17.65 7.32 -21.75
N GLN A 98 -17.42 8.63 -21.62
CA GLN A 98 -16.09 9.22 -21.48
C GLN A 98 -15.41 8.68 -20.21
N TYR A 99 -14.08 8.82 -20.13
CA TYR A 99 -13.30 8.26 -19.03
C TYR A 99 -13.73 8.80 -17.66
N LEU A 100 -13.81 10.13 -17.47
CA LEU A 100 -14.13 10.73 -16.18
C LEU A 100 -15.52 10.34 -15.65
N PRO A 101 -16.63 10.44 -16.43
CA PRO A 101 -17.94 9.97 -16.00
C PRO A 101 -17.99 8.46 -15.70
N ARG A 102 -17.23 7.65 -16.45
CA ARG A 102 -17.13 6.22 -16.20
C ARG A 102 -16.49 5.93 -14.83
N MET A 103 -15.41 6.62 -14.49
CA MET A 103 -14.74 6.43 -13.20
C MET A 103 -15.63 6.89 -12.04
N ALA A 104 -16.34 8.02 -12.21
CA ALA A 104 -17.31 8.51 -11.22
C ALA A 104 -18.42 7.49 -10.95
N LEU A 105 -19.00 6.86 -11.99
CA LEU A 105 -20.01 5.81 -11.80
C LEU A 105 -19.47 4.57 -11.07
N ILE A 106 -18.24 4.16 -11.36
CA ILE A 106 -17.67 3.01 -10.66
C ILE A 106 -17.40 3.36 -9.19
N LEU A 107 -16.85 4.54 -8.92
CA LEU A 107 -16.66 5.04 -7.55
C LEU A 107 -17.98 5.16 -6.79
N TRP A 108 -19.06 5.57 -7.47
CA TRP A 108 -20.40 5.59 -6.90
C TRP A 108 -20.84 4.19 -6.48
N ILE A 109 -20.71 3.18 -7.35
CA ILE A 109 -21.07 1.79 -7.03
C ILE A 109 -20.19 1.21 -5.91
N VAL A 110 -18.88 1.50 -5.94
CA VAL A 110 -17.95 1.07 -4.87
C VAL A 110 -18.34 1.71 -3.53
N SER A 111 -18.65 3.00 -3.52
CA SER A 111 -19.12 3.71 -2.31
C SER A 111 -20.39 3.09 -1.75
N PHE A 112 -21.38 2.81 -2.60
CA PHE A 112 -22.61 2.12 -2.20
C PHE A 112 -22.33 0.71 -1.65
N SER A 113 -21.41 -0.04 -2.24
CA SER A 113 -21.03 -1.36 -1.74
C SER A 113 -20.36 -1.27 -0.37
N VAL A 114 -19.47 -0.30 -0.16
CA VAL A 114 -18.80 -0.09 1.13
C VAL A 114 -19.80 0.32 2.21
N LEU A 115 -20.74 1.21 1.88
CA LEU A 115 -21.87 1.55 2.77
C LEU A 115 -22.71 0.31 3.11
N GLY A 116 -22.99 -0.56 2.13
CA GLY A 116 -23.69 -1.81 2.37
C GLY A 116 -22.97 -2.72 3.37
N VAL A 117 -21.65 -2.83 3.27
CA VAL A 117 -20.84 -3.58 4.25
C VAL A 117 -20.91 -2.95 5.64
N LEU A 118 -20.86 -1.62 5.73
CA LEU A 118 -20.98 -0.90 7.00
C LEU A 118 -22.36 -1.07 7.65
N PHE A 119 -23.44 -1.04 6.87
CA PHE A 119 -24.79 -1.31 7.38
C PHE A 119 -24.98 -2.77 7.78
N ALA A 120 -24.24 -3.70 7.18
CA ALA A 120 -24.23 -5.10 7.58
C ALA A 120 -23.36 -5.36 8.82
N ALA A 121 -22.46 -4.45 9.21
CA ALA A 121 -21.52 -4.65 10.31
C ALA A 121 -22.19 -5.00 11.66
N PRO A 122 -23.31 -4.35 12.08
CA PRO A 122 -24.01 -4.72 13.32
C PRO A 122 -24.57 -6.15 13.29
N VAL A 123 -24.91 -6.68 12.11
CA VAL A 123 -25.45 -8.03 11.93
C VAL A 123 -24.34 -9.08 11.95
N ILE A 124 -23.17 -8.75 11.36
CA ILE A 124 -22.01 -9.63 11.29
C ILE A 124 -21.36 -9.83 12.67
N ARG A 125 -21.59 -8.91 13.63
CA ARG A 125 -21.09 -8.97 15.03
C ARG A 125 -19.58 -9.20 15.14
N HIS A 126 -18.80 -8.83 14.12
CA HIS A 126 -17.36 -8.93 14.16
C HIS A 126 -16.78 -7.67 14.84
N PRO A 127 -16.11 -7.78 16.01
CA PRO A 127 -15.65 -6.61 16.77
C PRO A 127 -14.73 -5.69 15.96
N ASP A 128 -13.93 -6.30 15.08
CA ASP A 128 -12.99 -5.57 14.24
C ASP A 128 -13.64 -4.85 13.06
N LEU A 129 -14.93 -5.09 12.73
CA LEU A 129 -15.64 -4.31 11.70
C LEU A 129 -16.28 -3.04 12.30
N THR A 130 -16.76 -3.12 13.54
CA THR A 130 -17.50 -2.01 14.18
C THR A 130 -16.59 -0.90 14.70
N ASN A 131 -15.32 -1.21 15.00
CA ASN A 131 -14.36 -0.26 15.56
C ASN A 131 -13.38 0.33 14.53
N VAL A 132 -13.59 0.09 13.24
CA VAL A 132 -12.72 0.62 12.20
C VAL A 132 -12.94 2.12 12.03
N SER A 133 -11.86 2.89 12.01
CA SER A 133 -11.93 4.30 11.65
C SER A 133 -12.47 4.48 10.22
N ILE A 134 -13.25 5.53 10.00
CA ILE A 134 -13.80 5.85 8.67
C ILE A 134 -12.69 6.18 7.65
N PHE A 135 -11.55 6.73 8.11
CA PHE A 135 -10.48 7.19 7.23
C PHE A 135 -9.85 6.06 6.39
N PRO A 136 -9.39 4.93 6.96
CA PRO A 136 -8.90 3.80 6.17
C PRO A 136 -9.90 3.27 5.14
N ILE A 137 -11.19 3.29 5.47
CA ILE A 137 -12.26 2.83 4.58
C ILE A 137 -12.40 3.79 3.38
N LEU A 138 -12.41 5.10 3.64
CA LEU A 138 -12.43 6.12 2.59
C LEU A 138 -11.19 6.04 1.69
N ILE A 139 -10.00 5.85 2.27
CA ILE A 139 -8.76 5.66 1.51
C ILE A 139 -8.89 4.44 0.58
N MET A 140 -9.35 3.29 1.08
CA MET A 140 -9.57 2.11 0.23
C MET A 140 -10.56 2.37 -0.90
N ALA A 141 -11.65 3.09 -0.63
CA ALA A 141 -12.63 3.43 -1.65
C ALA A 141 -12.03 4.34 -2.74
N LEU A 142 -11.20 5.31 -2.36
CA LEU A 142 -10.48 6.18 -3.31
C LEU A 142 -9.45 5.38 -4.13
N LEU A 143 -8.73 4.45 -3.50
CA LEU A 143 -7.80 3.55 -4.20
C LEU A 143 -8.47 2.67 -5.24
N ALA A 144 -9.80 2.49 -5.19
CA ALA A 144 -10.54 1.79 -6.22
C ALA A 144 -10.38 2.46 -7.59
N GLU A 145 -10.27 3.79 -7.64
CA GLU A 145 -10.04 4.52 -8.89
C GLU A 145 -8.70 4.12 -9.53
N ASP A 146 -7.62 4.18 -8.75
CA ASP A 146 -6.29 3.82 -9.21
C ASP A 146 -6.22 2.34 -9.62
N PHE A 147 -6.90 1.47 -8.88
CA PHE A 147 -7.03 0.06 -9.22
C PHE A 147 -7.66 -0.13 -10.61
N ILE A 148 -8.82 0.49 -10.85
CA ILE A 148 -9.53 0.41 -12.13
C ILE A 148 -8.66 1.00 -13.24
N ARG A 149 -8.02 2.15 -13.00
CA ARG A 149 -7.16 2.84 -13.95
C ARG A 149 -6.07 1.91 -14.47
N VAL A 150 -5.39 1.18 -13.58
CA VAL A 150 -4.33 0.27 -14.00
C VAL A 150 -4.87 -1.05 -14.57
N GLN A 151 -6.10 -1.42 -14.23
CA GLN A 151 -6.80 -2.57 -14.81
C GLN A 151 -7.33 -2.28 -16.23
N LEU A 152 -7.53 -1.01 -16.59
CA LEU A 152 -7.92 -0.61 -17.94
C LEU A 152 -6.87 -1.05 -18.96
N GLY A 153 -7.33 -1.57 -20.10
CA GLY A 153 -6.45 -2.11 -21.14
C GLY A 153 -5.81 -3.46 -20.83
N LYS A 154 -5.93 -4.00 -19.61
CA LYS A 154 -5.36 -5.31 -19.25
C LYS A 154 -6.37 -6.45 -19.33
N SER A 155 -5.87 -7.66 -19.56
CA SER A 155 -6.67 -8.89 -19.50
C SER A 155 -7.09 -9.19 -18.05
N ILE A 156 -8.16 -9.97 -17.87
CA ILE A 156 -8.64 -10.39 -16.53
C ILE A 156 -7.54 -11.19 -15.80
N LYS A 157 -6.86 -12.11 -16.50
CA LYS A 157 -5.76 -12.90 -15.94
C LYS A 157 -4.62 -12.01 -15.45
N THR A 158 -4.24 -11.01 -16.25
CA THR A 158 -3.23 -10.04 -15.85
C THR A 158 -3.69 -9.23 -14.64
N ALA A 159 -4.95 -8.79 -14.61
CA ALA A 159 -5.49 -8.06 -13.48
C ALA A 159 -5.42 -8.85 -12.17
N ILE A 160 -5.84 -10.12 -12.18
CA ILE A 160 -5.81 -10.99 -11.00
C ILE A 160 -4.37 -11.16 -10.48
N ASN A 161 -3.41 -11.39 -11.39
CA ASN A 161 -2.00 -11.48 -11.00
C ASN A 161 -1.49 -10.18 -10.36
N LEU A 162 -1.77 -9.02 -10.97
CA LEU A 162 -1.36 -7.72 -10.43
C LEU A 162 -2.00 -7.42 -9.06
N THR A 163 -3.28 -7.78 -8.88
CA THR A 163 -3.96 -7.66 -7.58
C THR A 163 -3.28 -8.51 -6.53
N THR A 164 -2.96 -9.76 -6.86
CA THR A 164 -2.31 -10.69 -5.94
C THR A 164 -0.91 -10.22 -5.56
N GLU A 165 -0.11 -9.79 -6.54
CA GLU A 165 1.22 -9.23 -6.31
C GLU A 165 1.15 -7.94 -5.48
N THR A 166 0.15 -7.08 -5.70
CA THR A 166 -0.06 -5.86 -4.91
C THR A 166 -0.47 -6.18 -3.47
N LEU A 167 -1.33 -7.18 -3.27
CA LEU A 167 -1.73 -7.62 -1.94
C LEU A 167 -0.55 -8.20 -1.16
N ILE A 168 0.28 -9.02 -1.81
CA ILE A 168 1.52 -9.55 -1.23
C ILE A 168 2.45 -8.40 -0.82
N LEU A 169 2.68 -7.44 -1.70
CA LEU A 169 3.50 -6.26 -1.38
C LEU A 169 2.95 -5.48 -0.19
N ALA A 170 1.63 -5.23 -0.17
CA ALA A 170 0.98 -4.52 0.92
C ALA A 170 1.11 -5.28 2.26
N LEU A 171 1.03 -6.61 2.25
CA LEU A 171 1.18 -7.43 3.45
C LEU A 171 2.63 -7.49 3.96
N VAL A 172 3.60 -7.59 3.04
CA VAL A 172 5.02 -7.51 3.40
C VAL A 172 5.32 -6.13 4.00
N SER A 173 4.88 -5.04 3.35
CA SER A 173 5.04 -3.69 3.87
C SER A 173 4.34 -3.52 5.23
N TYR A 174 3.13 -4.04 5.40
CA TYR A 174 2.41 -4.05 6.68
C TYR A 174 3.24 -4.74 7.77
N PHE A 175 3.83 -5.89 7.47
CA PHE A 175 4.67 -6.61 8.42
C PHE A 175 5.82 -5.72 8.91
N PHE A 176 6.57 -5.09 8.00
CA PHE A 176 7.64 -4.15 8.34
C PHE A 176 7.15 -2.94 9.14
N LEU A 177 5.97 -2.40 8.81
CA LEU A 177 5.36 -1.30 9.57
C LEU A 177 5.02 -1.69 11.02
N THR A 178 4.71 -2.96 11.28
CA THR A 178 4.33 -3.47 12.62
C THR A 178 5.49 -4.02 13.44
N LEU A 179 6.68 -4.18 12.87
CA LEU A 179 7.85 -4.69 13.58
C LEU A 179 8.37 -3.67 14.60
N LYS A 180 8.27 -4.01 15.89
CA LYS A 180 8.77 -3.16 16.99
C LYS A 180 10.23 -2.77 16.84
N ILE A 181 11.08 -3.72 16.41
CA ILE A 181 12.52 -3.49 16.18
C ILE A 181 12.74 -2.35 15.17
N VAL A 182 11.95 -2.32 14.09
CA VAL A 182 12.06 -1.30 13.04
C VAL A 182 11.53 0.04 13.55
N GLN A 183 10.41 0.05 14.28
CA GLN A 183 9.84 1.24 14.90
C GLN A 183 10.79 1.89 15.92
N GLU A 184 11.38 1.08 16.80
CA GLU A 184 12.33 1.52 17.82
C GLU A 184 13.61 2.06 17.17
N PHE A 185 14.15 1.36 16.16
CA PHE A 185 15.34 1.83 15.46
C PHE A 185 15.10 3.18 14.76
N ALA A 186 13.96 3.34 14.10
CA ALA A 186 13.58 4.59 13.44
C ALA A 186 13.42 5.76 14.43
N LEU A 187 12.95 5.51 15.66
CA LEU A 187 12.83 6.55 16.71
C LEU A 187 14.16 6.87 17.41
N LEU A 188 15.00 5.85 17.64
CA LEU A 188 16.25 6.01 18.37
C LEU A 188 17.31 6.70 17.51
N ASN A 189 17.35 6.39 16.21
CA ASN A 189 18.35 6.91 15.26
C ASN A 189 17.70 7.36 13.93
N PRO A 190 16.81 8.36 13.94
CA PRO A 190 16.04 8.76 12.76
C PRO A 190 16.92 9.27 11.61
N GLU A 191 18.02 9.95 11.91
CA GLU A 191 18.95 10.48 10.90
C GLU A 191 19.63 9.34 10.13
N TRP A 192 20.22 8.38 10.86
CA TRP A 192 20.87 7.21 10.26
C TRP A 192 19.88 6.34 9.49
N TYR A 193 18.68 6.20 10.02
CA TYR A 193 17.61 5.46 9.37
C TYR A 193 17.20 6.11 8.04
N LEU A 194 16.93 7.42 8.00
CA LEU A 194 16.56 8.13 6.77
C LEU A 194 17.69 8.16 5.75
N LEU A 195 18.93 8.40 6.18
CA LEU A 195 20.11 8.36 5.32
C LEU A 195 20.36 6.95 4.77
N GLY A 196 20.16 5.91 5.59
CA GLY A 196 20.30 4.52 5.16
C GLY A 196 19.29 4.14 4.08
N ILE A 197 18.04 4.56 4.23
CA ILE A 197 16.99 4.36 3.23
C ILE A 197 17.34 5.09 1.93
N LEU A 198 17.74 6.36 2.01
CA LEU A 198 18.12 7.14 0.84
C LEU A 198 19.29 6.51 0.10
N ALA A 199 20.34 6.10 0.82
CA ALA A 199 21.50 5.43 0.24
C ALA A 199 21.11 4.11 -0.42
N PHE A 200 20.25 3.32 0.23
CA PHE A 200 19.77 2.06 -0.32
C PHE A 200 18.95 2.27 -1.59
N ASP A 201 18.00 3.22 -1.59
CA ASP A 201 17.20 3.55 -2.78
C ASP A 201 18.08 4.06 -3.93
N TYR A 202 19.12 4.84 -3.63
CA TYR A 202 20.07 5.32 -4.63
C TYR A 202 20.86 4.16 -5.26
N ILE A 203 21.36 3.22 -4.44
CA ILE A 203 22.07 2.02 -4.93
C ILE A 203 21.12 1.16 -5.76
N LEU A 204 19.89 0.95 -5.27
CA LEU A 204 18.87 0.17 -5.94
C LEU A 204 18.50 0.78 -7.31
N GLY A 205 18.40 2.11 -7.39
CA GLY A 205 18.16 2.83 -8.65
C GLY A 205 19.26 2.66 -9.69
N LYS A 206 20.50 2.40 -9.25
CA LYS A 206 21.64 2.11 -10.13
C LYS A 206 21.79 0.62 -10.47
N TYR A 207 21.00 -0.25 -9.87
CA TYR A 207 21.13 -1.70 -10.09
C TYR A 207 20.57 -2.09 -11.46
N VAL A 208 21.45 -2.50 -12.37
CA VAL A 208 21.12 -3.02 -13.72
C VAL A 208 21.32 -4.55 -13.78
N GLY A 209 21.07 -5.26 -12.68
CA GLY A 209 21.15 -6.73 -12.66
C GLY A 209 19.85 -7.41 -13.09
N LEU A 210 19.94 -8.70 -13.45
CA LEU A 210 18.78 -9.54 -13.76
C LEU A 210 17.91 -9.72 -12.53
N ARG A 211 16.57 -9.68 -12.71
CA ARG A 211 15.62 -9.91 -11.62
C ARG A 211 15.63 -11.38 -11.21
N ILE A 212 15.39 -11.69 -9.94
CA ILE A 212 15.35 -13.07 -9.40
C ILE A 212 14.33 -13.93 -10.18
N LEU A 213 13.14 -13.38 -10.49
CA LEU A 213 12.14 -14.06 -11.31
C LEU A 213 12.61 -14.30 -12.75
N GLU A 214 13.46 -13.43 -13.30
CA GLU A 214 14.04 -13.61 -14.63
C GLU A 214 15.12 -14.69 -14.61
N ILE A 215 15.95 -14.76 -13.57
CA ILE A 215 16.92 -15.84 -13.36
C ILE A 215 16.19 -17.19 -13.27
N TRP A 216 15.07 -17.25 -12.54
CA TRP A 216 14.29 -18.48 -12.44
C TRP A 216 13.64 -18.87 -13.77
N ARG A 217 13.07 -17.90 -14.51
CA ARG A 217 12.45 -18.13 -15.82
C ARG A 217 13.45 -18.57 -16.89
N PHE A 218 14.65 -18.00 -16.89
CA PHE A 218 15.69 -18.26 -17.89
C PHE A 218 16.75 -19.25 -17.42
N ARG A 219 16.49 -19.97 -16.31
CA ARG A 219 17.43 -20.94 -15.74
C ARG A 219 17.92 -22.00 -16.74
N LYS A 220 17.10 -22.32 -17.75
CA LYS A 220 17.43 -23.28 -18.83
C LYS A 220 18.31 -22.69 -19.94
N LEU A 221 18.29 -21.38 -20.15
CA LEU A 221 19.12 -20.71 -21.17
C LEU A 221 20.47 -20.25 -20.61
N ILE A 222 20.57 -20.01 -19.30
CA ILE A 222 21.81 -19.55 -18.63
C ILE A 222 22.77 -20.72 -18.33
N LYS A 223 22.25 -21.95 -18.29
CA LYS A 223 23.03 -23.18 -18.05
C LYS A 223 23.47 -23.89 -19.34
N ALA A 224 23.12 -23.36 -20.51
CA ALA A 224 23.56 -23.85 -21.82
C ALA A 224 24.77 -23.03 -22.27
#